data_AF-A0A8X6KTS8-F1
#
_entry.id   AF-A0A8X6KTS8-F1
#
_cell.length_a   1.000
_cell.length_b   1.000
_cell.length_c   1.000
_cell.angle_alpha   90.00
_cell.angle_beta   90.00
_cell.angle_gamma   90.00
#
_symmetry.space_group_name_H-M   'P 1'
#
loop_
_entity.id
_entity.type
_entity.pdbx_description
1 polymer ?
#
loop_
_entity_poly.entity_id
_entity_poly.type
_entity_poly.pdbx_seq_one_letter_code
_entity_poly.pdbx_strand_id
1 'polypeptide(L)'
;MHLSICNKCKSSIGKKELKHWFLLPSNDPNLLSDRQAAVKYFVSTKNSDIMSTLQGSLKHIKFLPRIITRMKTAQASMNDWMSLYKTAYHAMLIGEICRSRASSLEIFKQISSTFSTDLFRIASLLNKIIDFEEYARQNHFVVKPGVDSELDKMKRTYNGLPDFMTQVAYQELQDLSQEVQQCSVIYLPQLGYLLAIPATDRMKETKDYSIPNLRFMFIVNDIVHYKSANTKKLDALLGDTLCDIYDKETQIMHKLQDVILEMKHVLIGVMEYAAKLDCLIALAVTAKEYNWVQPEISHDGELAVLKGRHPLQEMCVASFVANDIYSGDSESKIKILTGPNSSGKSIYLTQVALIAFMAHIGSFVPAQKAKIPMLDCIFTCMYAAESVSLNLSGFLISLNQESGLALLTSSLNFWIQKGSASPHIFLATHFLSLSSIFSQCPLVKFQTMDIIVNGDLVFLYELVEGTATSSLASFTALRAGLSKKIVDRNLQIAMALKSNELVLPEESSWVHDKMKRYMMIFEKFAVLDIQTDDPLEFLSFIKAVVEE
;
A
#
# COMPACT_ATOMS: atom_id res chain seq x y z
N MET A 1 -4.20 -6.68 -6.06
CA MET A 1 -4.30 -7.32 -4.73
C MET A 1 -4.33 -6.21 -3.68
N HIS A 2 -5.43 -6.03 -2.94
CA HIS A 2 -5.54 -4.95 -1.95
C HIS A 2 -4.54 -5.19 -0.82
N LEU A 3 -3.46 -4.41 -0.80
CA LEU A 3 -2.42 -4.39 0.26
C LEU A 3 -2.97 -4.11 1.67
N SER A 4 -4.25 -3.79 1.82
CA SER A 4 -4.82 -3.26 3.06
C SER A 4 -4.80 -4.24 4.23
N ILE A 5 -4.99 -5.55 3.99
CA ILE A 5 -5.15 -6.52 5.09
C ILE A 5 -3.87 -6.73 5.90
N CYS A 6 -2.72 -6.86 5.23
CA CYS A 6 -1.42 -7.04 5.87
C CYS A 6 -0.76 -5.70 6.24
N ASN A 7 -1.23 -4.57 5.70
CA ASN A 7 -0.63 -3.27 5.96
C ASN A 7 -1.07 -2.69 7.31
N LYS A 8 -0.53 -3.28 8.39
CA LYS A 8 -0.68 -2.82 9.77
C LYS A 8 0.57 -2.05 10.27
N CYS A 9 1.49 -1.70 9.37
CA CYS A 9 2.73 -0.96 9.67
C CYS A 9 2.42 0.41 10.29
N LYS A 10 3.20 0.82 11.29
CA LYS A 10 3.02 2.11 11.99
C LYS A 10 3.82 3.26 11.37
N SER A 11 4.90 2.95 10.67
CA SER A 11 5.78 3.93 10.02
C SER A 11 5.49 4.04 8.52
N SER A 12 5.76 5.20 7.92
CA SER A 12 5.62 5.36 6.45
C SER A 12 6.68 4.58 5.67
N ILE A 13 7.85 4.34 6.27
CA ILE A 13 8.92 3.53 5.69
C ILE A 13 8.55 2.04 5.68
N GLY A 14 7.98 1.52 6.77
CA GLY A 14 7.49 0.14 6.84
C GLY A 14 6.36 -0.12 5.85
N LYS A 15 5.47 0.85 5.60
CA LYS A 15 4.43 0.72 4.56
C LYS A 15 5.02 0.58 3.15
N LYS A 16 6.09 1.32 2.84
CA LYS A 16 6.78 1.24 1.55
C LYS A 16 7.54 -0.07 1.41
N GLU A 17 8.21 -0.51 2.47
CA GLU A 17 8.98 -1.76 2.51
C GLU A 17 8.06 -2.98 2.39
N LEU A 18 6.90 -2.98 3.07
CA LEU A 18 5.93 -4.07 2.95
C LEU A 18 5.42 -4.16 1.50
N LYS A 19 5.15 -3.03 0.85
CA LYS A 19 4.79 -3.01 -0.57
C LYS A 19 5.89 -3.60 -1.45
N HIS A 20 7.15 -3.34 -1.13
CA HIS A 20 8.29 -3.93 -1.82
C HIS A 20 8.31 -5.45 -1.66
N TRP A 21 8.09 -5.99 -0.45
CA TRP A 21 8.03 -7.44 -0.21
C TRP A 21 6.89 -8.11 -0.99
N PHE A 22 5.76 -7.43 -1.18
CA PHE A 22 4.63 -7.94 -1.96
C PHE A 22 4.92 -7.95 -3.47
N LEU A 23 5.77 -7.04 -3.95
CA LEU A 23 6.18 -7.01 -5.36
C LEU A 23 7.28 -8.03 -5.66
N LEU A 24 8.08 -8.39 -4.65
CA LEU A 24 9.23 -9.28 -4.77
C LEU A 24 9.21 -10.35 -3.65
N PRO A 25 8.40 -11.42 -3.82
CA PRO A 25 8.50 -12.61 -2.98
C PRO A 25 9.91 -13.22 -3.05
N SER A 26 10.34 -13.86 -1.97
CA SER A 26 11.68 -14.44 -1.86
C SER A 26 11.67 -15.94 -2.18
N ASN A 27 12.75 -16.39 -2.83
CA ASN A 27 13.09 -17.81 -2.99
C ASN A 27 14.28 -18.22 -2.10
N ASP A 28 14.72 -17.35 -1.18
CA ASP A 28 15.78 -17.66 -0.20
C ASP A 28 15.17 -18.30 1.06
N PRO A 29 15.44 -19.60 1.33
CA PRO A 29 14.86 -20.31 2.47
C PRO A 29 15.33 -19.73 3.83
N ASN A 30 16.55 -19.20 3.91
CA ASN A 30 17.06 -18.61 5.15
C ASN A 30 16.28 -17.34 5.49
N LEU A 31 16.09 -16.45 4.50
CA LEU A 31 15.31 -15.23 4.68
C LEU A 31 13.86 -15.54 5.06
N LEU A 32 13.23 -16.55 4.43
CA LEU A 32 11.85 -16.96 4.78
C LEU A 32 11.78 -17.49 6.20
N SER A 33 12.72 -18.34 6.60
CA SER A 33 12.82 -18.88 7.96
C SER A 33 12.99 -17.77 9.00
N ASP A 34 13.88 -16.81 8.75
CA ASP A 34 14.12 -15.66 9.64
C ASP A 34 12.86 -14.80 9.80
N ARG A 35 12.14 -14.54 8.70
CA ARG A 35 10.87 -13.80 8.74
C ARG A 35 9.81 -14.56 9.53
N GLN A 36 9.64 -15.85 9.28
CA GLN A 36 8.68 -16.68 10.01
C GLN A 36 9.01 -16.79 11.50
N ALA A 37 10.29 -16.89 11.87
CA ALA A 37 10.74 -16.90 13.25
C ALA A 37 10.39 -15.58 13.95
N ALA A 38 10.59 -14.43 13.29
CA ALA A 38 10.19 -13.14 13.81
C ALA A 38 8.66 -13.01 13.94
N VAL A 39 7.89 -13.45 12.95
CA VAL A 39 6.42 -13.46 13.02
C VAL A 39 5.96 -14.32 14.20
N LYS A 40 6.50 -15.53 14.36
CA LYS A 40 6.21 -16.43 15.48
C LYS A 40 6.51 -15.79 16.84
N TYR A 41 7.63 -15.08 16.94
CA TYR A 41 8.02 -14.38 18.17
C TYR A 41 6.99 -13.31 18.56
N PHE A 42 6.51 -12.51 17.60
CA PHE A 42 5.56 -11.42 17.87
C PHE A 42 4.10 -11.90 18.00
N VAL A 43 3.74 -13.04 17.41
CA VAL A 43 2.40 -13.66 17.62
C VAL A 43 2.23 -14.15 19.07
N SER A 44 3.32 -14.55 19.74
CA SER A 44 3.29 -15.02 21.13
C SER A 44 2.79 -13.95 22.11
N THR A 45 1.81 -14.30 22.94
CA THR A 45 1.22 -13.40 23.96
C THR A 45 2.24 -12.88 24.96
N LYS A 46 3.30 -13.65 25.26
CA LYS A 46 4.39 -13.26 26.17
C LYS A 46 5.14 -12.00 25.71
N ASN A 47 5.13 -11.72 24.40
CA ASN A 47 5.88 -10.62 23.80
C ASN A 47 4.98 -9.43 23.42
N SER A 48 3.71 -9.43 23.83
CA SER A 48 2.74 -8.39 23.45
C SER A 48 3.17 -6.99 23.92
N ASP A 49 3.71 -6.86 25.13
CA ASP A 49 4.15 -5.58 25.70
C ASP A 49 5.34 -5.00 24.92
N ILE A 50 6.31 -5.86 24.59
CA ILE A 50 7.47 -5.51 23.77
C ILE A 50 7.02 -5.06 22.38
N MET A 51 6.10 -5.81 21.76
CA MET A 51 5.54 -5.46 20.46
C MET A 51 4.90 -4.07 20.48
N SER A 52 4.09 -3.76 21.51
CA SER A 52 3.43 -2.46 21.63
C SER A 52 4.44 -1.31 21.82
N THR A 53 5.50 -1.55 22.59
CA THR A 53 6.58 -0.58 22.85
C THR A 53 7.38 -0.30 21.57
N LEU A 54 7.70 -1.35 20.80
CA LEU A 54 8.37 -1.23 19.50
C LEU A 54 7.49 -0.49 18.50
N GLN A 55 6.20 -0.84 18.38
CA GLN A 55 5.26 -0.13 17.51
C GLN A 55 5.10 1.35 17.86
N GLY A 56 5.09 1.67 19.16
CA GLY A 56 5.08 3.05 19.65
C GLY A 56 6.31 3.84 19.17
N SER A 57 7.50 3.24 19.27
CA SER A 57 8.75 3.87 18.82
C SER A 57 8.87 3.94 17.28
N LEU A 58 8.46 2.90 16.57
CA LEU A 58 8.51 2.83 15.09
C LEU A 58 7.68 3.93 14.43
N LYS A 59 6.55 4.35 15.04
CA LYS A 59 5.70 5.45 14.55
C LYS A 59 6.48 6.77 14.38
N HIS A 60 7.52 6.97 15.19
CA HIS A 60 8.32 8.19 15.21
C HIS A 60 9.50 8.17 14.24
N ILE A 61 9.85 7.01 13.68
CA ILE A 61 10.92 6.91 12.68
C ILE A 61 10.43 7.47 11.34
N LYS A 62 11.13 8.49 10.83
CA LYS A 62 10.78 9.19 9.60
C LYS A 62 11.70 8.82 8.44
N PHE A 63 11.24 9.10 7.23
CA PHE A 63 12.03 8.98 6.01
C PHE A 63 13.04 10.14 5.93
N LEU A 64 14.31 9.84 6.17
CA LEU A 64 15.37 10.84 6.30
C LEU A 64 16.02 11.34 4.99
N PRO A 65 15.99 10.68 3.81
CA PRO A 65 16.71 11.16 2.64
C PRO A 65 16.37 12.60 2.25
N ARG A 66 15.10 13.02 2.37
CA ARG A 66 14.71 14.42 2.12
C ARG A 66 15.32 15.39 3.14
N ILE A 67 15.38 14.99 4.41
CA ILE A 67 15.97 15.76 5.50
C ILE A 67 17.49 15.88 5.30
N ILE A 68 18.16 14.77 4.97
CA ILE A 68 19.60 14.72 4.67
C ILE A 68 19.93 15.64 3.48
N THR A 69 19.13 15.63 2.41
CA THR A 69 19.34 16.53 1.26
C THR A 69 19.17 18.00 1.65
N ARG A 70 18.17 18.34 2.46
CA ARG A 70 17.96 19.72 2.95
C ARG A 70 19.05 20.19 3.91
N MET A 71 19.61 19.29 4.71
CA MET A 71 20.77 19.58 5.55
C MET A 71 22.00 19.92 4.71
N LYS A 72 22.24 19.19 3.62
CA LYS A 72 23.34 19.50 2.68
C LYS A 72 23.20 20.87 2.02
N THR A 73 21.98 21.35 1.78
CA THR A 73 21.72 22.67 1.19
C THR A 73 21.51 23.76 2.23
N ALA A 74 21.76 23.49 3.52
CA ALA A 74 21.53 24.42 4.63
C ALA A 74 20.10 24.98 4.75
N GLN A 75 19.10 24.26 4.21
CA GLN A 75 17.69 24.64 4.20
C GLN A 75 16.84 23.76 5.11
N ALA A 76 17.45 23.17 6.14
CA ALA A 76 16.76 22.31 7.11
C ALA A 76 15.84 23.16 8.00
N SER A 77 14.55 22.80 8.02
CA SER A 77 13.56 23.46 8.86
C SER A 77 13.56 22.93 10.30
N MET A 78 12.92 23.65 11.23
CA MET A 78 12.68 23.20 12.61
C MET A 78 12.06 21.80 12.67
N ASN A 79 11.08 21.54 11.79
CA ASN A 79 10.44 20.23 11.68
C ASN A 79 11.39 19.13 11.20
N ASP A 80 12.35 19.46 10.34
CA ASP A 80 13.36 18.51 9.87
C ASP A 80 14.31 18.11 11.02
N TRP A 81 14.80 19.10 11.79
CA TRP A 81 15.63 18.87 12.98
C TRP A 81 14.90 18.08 14.06
N MET A 82 13.66 18.44 14.37
CA MET A 82 12.84 17.74 15.37
C MET A 82 12.52 16.31 14.91
N SER A 83 12.25 16.10 13.61
CA SER A 83 12.03 14.77 13.05
C SER A 83 13.29 13.89 13.09
N LEU A 84 14.46 14.47 12.81
CA LEU A 84 15.74 13.77 12.92
C LEU A 84 16.00 13.38 14.37
N TYR A 85 15.83 14.29 15.32
CA TYR A 85 16.01 14.03 16.74
C TYR A 85 15.08 12.92 17.24
N LYS A 86 13.77 13.02 16.97
CA LYS A 86 12.80 11.97 17.33
C LYS A 86 13.16 10.63 16.70
N THR A 87 13.58 10.63 15.43
CA THR A 87 14.01 9.41 14.75
C THR A 87 15.22 8.78 15.44
N ALA A 88 16.24 9.56 15.76
CA ALA A 88 17.46 9.08 16.43
C ALA A 88 17.16 8.56 17.84
N TYR A 89 16.36 9.30 18.61
CA TYR A 89 15.95 8.92 19.97
C TYR A 89 15.15 7.62 20.01
N HIS A 90 14.11 7.50 19.17
CA HIS A 90 13.30 6.27 19.13
C HIS A 90 14.05 5.09 18.52
N ALA A 91 14.97 5.33 17.58
CA ALA A 91 15.85 4.30 17.08
C ALA A 91 16.77 3.78 18.20
N MET A 92 17.32 4.66 19.06
CA MET A 92 18.10 4.24 20.23
C MET A 92 17.30 3.32 21.17
N LEU A 93 16.05 3.68 21.49
CA LEU A 93 15.16 2.85 22.31
C LEU A 93 14.92 1.46 21.68
N ILE A 94 14.67 1.42 20.36
CA ILE A 94 14.53 0.15 19.62
C ILE A 94 15.83 -0.66 19.70
N GLY A 95 16.97 -0.01 19.51
CA GLY A 95 18.29 -0.63 19.60
C GLY A 95 18.56 -1.27 20.97
N GLU A 96 18.21 -0.59 22.07
CA GLU A 96 18.35 -1.14 23.43
C GLU A 96 17.45 -2.36 23.66
N ILE A 97 16.18 -2.29 23.25
CA ILE A 97 15.24 -3.41 23.34
C ILE A 97 15.77 -4.62 22.54
N CYS A 98 16.24 -4.38 21.32
CA CYS A 98 16.80 -5.43 20.46
C CYS A 98 18.10 -6.01 21.03
N ARG A 99 18.99 -5.18 21.59
CA ARG A 99 20.28 -5.61 22.15
C ARG A 99 20.13 -6.57 23.32
N SER A 100 19.18 -6.30 24.22
CA SER A 100 18.86 -7.20 25.33
C SER A 100 18.36 -8.59 24.90
N ARG A 101 17.97 -8.74 23.62
CA ARG A 101 17.37 -9.95 23.04
C ARG A 101 18.02 -10.34 21.71
N ALA A 102 19.27 -9.95 21.48
CA ALA A 102 19.93 -10.16 20.20
C ALA A 102 20.02 -11.65 19.79
N SER A 103 20.02 -12.57 20.76
CA SER A 103 20.03 -14.02 20.51
C SER A 103 18.68 -14.60 20.09
N SER A 104 17.58 -13.86 20.23
CA SER A 104 16.25 -14.42 19.94
C SER A 104 15.85 -14.35 18.48
N LEU A 105 16.31 -13.34 17.74
CA LEU A 105 15.93 -13.09 16.34
C LEU A 105 17.09 -12.49 15.54
N GLU A 106 17.27 -12.93 14.29
CA GLU A 106 18.30 -12.37 13.40
C GLU A 106 18.10 -10.87 13.15
N ILE A 107 16.85 -10.40 13.00
CA ILE A 107 16.56 -8.96 12.87
C ILE A 107 17.01 -8.16 14.10
N PHE A 108 16.92 -8.72 15.31
CA PHE A 108 17.40 -8.04 16.53
C PHE A 108 18.92 -7.98 16.57
N LYS A 109 19.60 -9.02 16.12
CA LYS A 109 21.05 -9.02 15.96
C LYS A 109 21.51 -7.96 14.95
N GLN A 110 20.87 -7.90 13.78
CA GLN A 110 21.16 -6.90 12.74
C GLN A 110 20.89 -5.45 13.19
N ILE A 111 19.79 -5.23 13.92
CA ILE A 111 19.50 -3.94 14.55
C ILE A 111 20.58 -3.60 15.59
N SER A 112 20.96 -4.56 16.43
CA SER A 112 21.94 -4.34 17.49
C SER A 112 23.34 -4.01 16.97
N SER A 113 23.73 -4.58 15.82
CA SER A 113 25.00 -4.28 15.16
C SER A 113 24.98 -2.94 14.42
N THR A 114 23.84 -2.60 13.80
CA THR A 114 23.72 -1.37 12.98
C THR A 114 23.44 -0.13 13.82
N PHE A 115 22.69 -0.27 14.91
CA PHE A 115 22.33 0.83 15.81
C PHE A 115 23.50 1.05 16.77
N SER A 116 24.58 1.57 16.20
CA SER A 116 25.89 1.73 16.82
C SER A 116 25.94 2.88 17.82
N THR A 117 27.10 3.08 18.45
CA THR A 117 27.43 4.23 19.29
C THR A 117 27.27 5.57 18.58
N ASP A 118 27.37 5.60 17.25
CA ASP A 118 27.22 6.83 16.47
C ASP A 118 25.77 7.33 16.49
N LEU A 119 24.78 6.42 16.54
CA LEU A 119 23.38 6.81 16.70
C LEU A 119 23.16 7.51 18.05
N PHE A 120 23.78 6.98 19.11
CA PHE A 120 23.77 7.61 20.43
C PHE A 120 24.45 8.98 20.39
N ARG A 121 25.58 9.09 19.70
CA ARG A 121 26.30 10.36 19.51
C ARG A 121 25.43 11.39 18.78
N ILE A 122 24.72 11.01 17.70
CA ILE A 122 23.80 11.90 16.97
C ILE A 122 22.67 12.37 17.90
N ALA A 123 21.98 11.45 18.59
CA ALA A 123 20.88 11.81 19.48
C ALA A 123 21.34 12.72 20.63
N SER A 124 22.51 12.43 21.20
CA SER A 124 23.13 13.23 22.26
C SER A 124 23.51 14.63 21.78
N LEU A 125 24.16 14.75 20.62
CA LEU A 125 24.53 16.05 20.04
C LEU A 125 23.29 16.90 19.74
N LEU A 126 22.26 16.32 19.13
CA LEU A 126 21.00 17.01 18.84
C LEU A 126 20.34 17.53 20.12
N ASN A 127 20.25 16.69 21.16
CA ASN A 127 19.64 17.10 22.43
C ASN A 127 20.50 18.12 23.20
N LYS A 128 21.82 18.02 23.13
CA LYS A 128 22.74 18.92 23.85
C LYS A 128 22.83 20.30 23.19
N ILE A 129 22.78 20.35 21.86
CA ILE A 129 23.02 21.59 21.11
C ILE A 129 21.73 22.36 20.86
N ILE A 130 20.65 21.69 20.45
CA ILE A 130 19.44 22.37 19.96
C ILE A 130 18.45 22.60 21.10
N ASP A 131 18.01 23.85 21.27
CA ASP A 131 16.87 24.20 22.12
C ASP A 131 15.57 24.15 21.31
N PHE A 132 14.92 22.98 21.29
CA PHE A 132 13.68 22.80 20.53
C PHE A 132 12.51 23.65 21.05
N GLU A 133 12.51 24.04 22.32
CA GLU A 133 11.43 24.85 22.92
C GLU A 133 11.57 26.32 22.52
N GLU A 134 12.78 26.88 22.63
CA GLU A 134 13.04 28.25 22.22
C GLU A 134 13.01 28.39 20.69
N TYR A 135 13.49 27.40 19.93
CA TYR A 135 13.35 27.37 18.47
C TYR A 135 11.87 27.46 18.06
N ALA A 136 10.97 26.73 18.74
CA ALA A 136 9.54 26.83 18.46
C ALA A 136 8.97 28.24 18.70
N ARG A 137 9.50 28.99 19.69
CA ARG A 137 9.04 30.35 20.03
C ARG A 137 9.60 31.41 19.08
N GLN A 138 10.87 31.32 18.72
CA GLN A 138 11.57 32.34 17.94
C GLN A 138 11.53 32.09 16.43
N ASN A 139 11.11 30.88 16.01
CA ASN A 139 11.09 30.44 14.62
C ASN A 139 12.46 30.50 13.91
N HIS A 140 13.55 30.42 14.69
CA HIS A 140 14.94 30.39 14.21
C HIS A 140 15.75 29.38 15.05
N PHE A 141 16.85 28.85 14.50
CA PHE A 141 17.67 27.82 15.15
C PHE A 141 18.33 28.33 16.44
N VAL A 142 17.85 27.87 17.60
CA VAL A 142 18.40 28.28 18.90
C VAL A 142 19.33 27.23 19.49
N VAL A 143 20.51 27.67 19.93
CA VAL A 143 21.49 26.85 20.65
C VAL A 143 21.27 26.91 22.16
N LYS A 144 21.33 25.75 22.83
CA LYS A 144 21.21 25.63 24.30
C LYS A 144 22.37 26.31 25.05
N PRO A 145 22.12 26.78 26.30
CA PRO A 145 23.17 27.33 27.15
C PRO A 145 24.30 26.31 27.43
N GLY A 146 25.54 26.79 27.51
CA GLY A 146 26.71 25.97 27.86
C GLY A 146 27.36 25.22 26.68
N VAL A 147 26.90 25.46 25.45
CA VAL A 147 27.49 24.88 24.23
C VAL A 147 28.66 25.73 23.72
N ASP A 148 28.50 27.05 23.74
CA ASP A 148 29.53 28.01 23.32
C ASP A 148 29.54 29.20 24.29
N SER A 149 30.69 29.43 24.93
CA SER A 149 30.82 30.45 25.97
C SER A 149 30.75 31.89 25.42
N GLU A 150 31.08 32.10 24.15
CA GLU A 150 30.95 33.42 23.53
C GLU A 150 29.50 33.72 23.21
N LEU A 151 28.79 32.76 22.63
CA LEU A 151 27.34 32.86 22.37
C LEU A 151 26.57 33.10 23.66
N ASP A 152 26.91 32.40 24.74
CA ASP A 152 26.28 32.60 26.05
C ASP A 152 26.51 34.02 26.58
N LYS A 153 27.70 34.60 26.40
CA LYS A 153 27.98 35.99 26.77
C LYS A 153 27.15 36.95 25.94
N MET A 154 27.07 36.75 24.63
CA MET A 154 26.30 37.59 23.71
C MET A 154 24.80 37.54 24.05
N LYS A 155 24.25 36.35 24.28
CA LYS A 155 22.86 36.16 24.72
C LYS A 155 22.58 36.81 26.07
N ARG A 156 23.52 36.75 27.03
CA ARG A 156 23.39 37.46 28.32
C ARG A 156 23.37 38.97 28.14
N THR A 157 24.29 39.51 27.34
CA THR A 157 24.32 40.94 27.01
C THR A 157 23.01 41.37 26.36
N TYR A 158 22.52 40.58 25.39
CA TYR A 158 21.27 40.86 24.70
C TYR A 158 20.05 40.80 25.64
N ASN A 159 19.94 39.77 26.47
CA ASN A 159 18.84 39.64 27.42
C ASN A 159 18.87 40.71 28.52
N GLY A 160 20.03 41.29 28.82
CA GLY A 160 20.19 42.42 29.75
C GLY A 160 19.95 43.80 29.10
N LEU A 161 19.76 43.88 27.78
CA LEU A 161 19.51 45.14 27.08
C LEU A 161 18.27 45.88 27.59
N PRO A 162 17.12 45.26 27.88
CA PRO A 162 15.94 45.99 28.36
C PRO A 162 16.20 46.77 29.66
N ASP A 163 16.89 46.15 30.62
CA ASP A 163 17.26 46.79 31.88
C ASP A 163 18.27 47.92 31.64
N PHE A 164 19.24 47.69 30.75
CA PHE A 164 20.23 48.67 30.38
C PHE A 164 19.64 49.87 29.62
N MET A 165 18.72 49.63 28.68
CA MET A 165 17.96 50.67 27.96
C MET A 165 17.16 51.53 28.94
N THR A 166 16.58 50.91 29.97
CA THR A 166 15.88 51.64 31.04
C THR A 166 16.84 52.56 31.81
N GLN A 167 18.03 52.07 32.17
CA GLN A 167 19.06 52.88 32.83
C GLN A 167 19.55 54.05 31.97
N VAL A 168 19.77 53.81 30.67
CA VAL A 168 20.17 54.87 29.72
C VAL A 168 19.04 55.90 29.56
N ALA A 169 17.78 55.46 29.51
CA ALA A 169 16.63 56.37 29.48
C ALA A 169 16.59 57.28 30.73
N TYR A 170 16.89 56.76 31.91
CA TYR A 170 17.01 57.57 33.14
C TYR A 170 18.15 58.57 33.10
N GLN A 171 19.32 58.18 32.57
CA GLN A 171 20.46 59.09 32.41
C GLN A 171 20.17 60.21 31.42
N GLU A 172 19.59 59.88 30.26
CA GLU A 172 19.16 60.86 29.26
C GLU A 172 18.11 61.81 29.83
N LEU A 173 17.15 61.32 30.63
CA LEU A 173 16.15 62.17 31.28
C LEU A 173 16.77 63.21 32.23
N GLN A 174 17.88 62.91 32.90
CA GLN A 174 18.58 63.85 33.78
C GLN A 174 19.33 64.95 33.01
N ASP A 175 19.83 64.63 31.82
CA ASP A 175 20.56 65.57 30.96
C ASP A 175 19.61 66.46 30.11
N LEU A 176 18.33 66.09 30.00
CA LEU A 176 17.31 66.83 29.25
C LEU A 176 16.71 67.99 30.06
N SER A 177 16.16 68.99 29.36
CA SER A 177 15.52 70.16 29.98
C SER A 177 14.31 69.75 30.84
N GLN A 178 14.00 70.55 31.88
CA GLN A 178 12.90 70.31 32.84
C GLN A 178 11.50 70.13 32.21
N GLU A 179 11.35 70.41 30.92
CA GLU A 179 10.10 70.25 30.16
C GLU A 179 9.83 68.80 29.73
N VAL A 180 10.85 67.92 29.72
CA VAL A 180 10.69 66.50 29.36
C VAL A 180 10.40 65.68 30.62
N GLN A 181 9.16 65.21 30.77
CA GLN A 181 8.75 64.44 31.95
C GLN A 181 9.01 62.93 31.83
N GLN A 182 9.04 62.39 30.61
CA GLN A 182 9.18 60.96 30.35
C GLN A 182 9.99 60.72 29.08
N CYS A 183 10.81 59.68 29.10
CA CYS A 183 11.62 59.27 27.97
C CYS A 183 11.78 57.74 27.95
N SER A 184 11.83 57.15 26.77
CA SER A 184 12.08 55.72 26.57
C SER A 184 13.11 55.51 25.47
N VAL A 185 13.94 54.47 25.59
CA VAL A 185 14.88 54.07 24.54
C VAL A 185 14.28 52.86 23.82
N ILE A 186 14.16 52.95 22.50
CA ILE A 186 13.64 51.87 21.65
C ILE A 186 14.65 51.47 20.59
N TYR A 187 14.63 50.22 20.15
CA TYR A 187 15.41 49.74 19.01
C TYR A 187 14.48 49.49 17.82
N LEU A 188 14.80 50.08 16.66
CA LEU A 188 14.11 49.80 15.40
C LEU A 188 15.09 49.20 14.39
N PRO A 189 14.76 48.06 13.76
CA PRO A 189 15.55 47.52 12.66
C PRO A 189 15.78 48.59 11.57
N GLN A 190 17.01 48.65 11.03
CA GLN A 190 17.49 49.66 10.05
C GLN A 190 17.73 51.10 10.57
N LEU A 191 17.12 51.51 11.69
CA LEU A 191 17.29 52.85 12.26
C LEU A 191 18.14 52.88 13.54
N GLY A 192 18.28 51.73 14.20
CA GLY A 192 19.07 51.56 15.42
C GLY A 192 18.32 51.97 16.69
N TYR A 193 19.07 52.26 17.74
CA TYR A 193 18.56 52.78 19.01
C TYR A 193 18.15 54.25 18.87
N LEU A 194 16.94 54.53 19.36
CA LEU A 194 16.30 55.83 19.29
C LEU A 194 15.75 56.22 20.66
N LEU A 195 15.81 57.53 20.92
CA LEU A 195 15.23 58.14 22.09
C LEU A 195 13.80 58.57 21.75
N ALA A 196 12.80 57.95 22.38
CA ALA A 196 11.38 58.21 22.18
C ALA A 196 10.85 59.10 23.32
N ILE A 197 10.38 60.29 22.95
CA ILE A 197 9.88 61.32 23.87
C ILE A 197 8.42 61.62 23.49
N PRO A 198 7.46 61.58 24.43
CA PRO A 198 6.08 61.99 24.16
C PRO A 198 6.00 63.46 23.72
N ALA A 199 5.22 63.74 22.68
CA ALA A 199 4.98 65.10 22.22
C ALA A 199 4.18 65.87 23.27
N THR A 200 4.61 67.09 23.58
CA THR A 200 3.88 68.02 24.46
C THR A 200 3.01 68.97 23.63
N ASP A 201 1.99 69.59 24.24
CA ASP A 201 1.04 70.50 23.56
C ASP A 201 1.69 71.69 22.82
N ARG A 202 2.98 71.94 23.08
CA ARG A 202 3.82 72.97 22.47
C ARG A 202 4.56 72.52 21.21
N MET A 203 4.60 71.21 20.92
CA MET A 203 5.33 70.64 19.79
C MET A 203 4.39 70.40 18.60
N LYS A 204 4.12 71.45 17.80
CA LYS A 204 3.17 71.38 16.67
C LYS A 204 3.81 71.63 15.31
N GLU A 205 4.89 72.41 15.24
CA GLU A 205 5.61 72.71 14.01
C GLU A 205 7.00 72.05 13.95
N THR A 206 7.58 71.92 12.75
CA THR A 206 8.90 71.28 12.53
C THR A 206 10.06 71.97 13.26
N LYS A 207 9.89 73.24 13.65
CA LYS A 207 10.88 73.99 14.45
C LYS A 207 10.84 73.61 15.93
N ASP A 208 9.68 73.16 16.43
CA ASP A 208 9.46 72.84 17.84
C ASP A 208 10.08 71.50 18.25
N TYR A 209 10.44 70.65 17.27
CA TYR A 209 11.14 69.39 17.50
C TYR A 209 12.67 69.54 17.57
N SER A 210 13.22 70.76 17.53
CA SER A 210 14.67 70.97 17.58
C SER A 210 15.17 71.10 19.03
N ILE A 211 15.35 69.96 19.70
CA ILE A 211 15.92 69.91 21.06
C ILE A 211 17.47 69.97 20.98
N PRO A 212 18.15 70.78 21.81
CA PRO A 212 19.62 70.82 21.83
C PRO A 212 20.23 69.43 22.05
N ASN A 213 21.29 69.11 21.30
CA ASN A 213 22.02 67.82 21.34
C ASN A 213 21.23 66.57 20.89
N LEU A 214 19.99 66.72 20.41
CA LEU A 214 19.20 65.64 19.84
C LEU A 214 18.96 65.85 18.34
N ARG A 215 19.14 64.79 17.55
CA ARG A 215 18.80 64.80 16.11
C ARG A 215 17.41 64.20 15.91
N PHE A 216 16.47 65.00 15.43
CA PHE A 216 15.13 64.53 15.03
C PHE A 216 15.21 63.48 13.91
N MET A 217 14.43 62.41 14.04
CA MET A 217 14.32 61.35 13.04
C MET A 217 12.92 61.32 12.41
N PHE A 218 11.88 61.08 13.21
CA PHE A 218 10.49 61.03 12.76
C PHE A 218 9.53 61.12 13.96
N ILE A 219 8.23 61.27 13.70
CA ILE A 219 7.16 61.30 14.71
C ILE A 219 6.07 60.28 14.31
N VAL A 220 5.60 59.47 15.26
CA VAL A 220 4.49 58.51 15.09
C VAL A 220 3.68 58.48 16.37
N ASN A 221 2.33 58.56 16.27
CA ASN A 221 1.40 58.45 17.39
C ASN A 221 1.76 59.37 18.58
N ASP A 222 2.01 60.65 18.32
CA ASP A 222 2.41 61.64 19.34
C ASP A 222 3.69 61.27 20.12
N ILE A 223 4.55 60.43 19.56
CA ILE A 223 5.89 60.12 20.08
C ILE A 223 6.92 60.60 19.07
N VAL A 224 7.83 61.45 19.54
CA VAL A 224 8.92 61.99 18.73
C VAL A 224 10.18 61.18 18.96
N HIS A 225 10.78 60.70 17.87
CA HIS A 225 11.98 59.86 17.91
C HIS A 225 13.23 60.66 17.54
N TYR A 226 14.23 60.57 18.41
CA TYR A 226 15.50 61.29 18.32
C TYR A 226 16.71 60.35 18.34
N LYS A 227 17.83 60.85 17.82
CA LYS A 227 19.17 60.27 17.99
C LYS A 227 19.98 61.15 18.95
N SER A 228 20.37 60.60 20.10
CA SER A 228 21.28 61.24 21.06
C SER A 228 22.73 60.79 20.84
N ALA A 229 23.66 61.40 21.58
CA ALA A 229 25.04 60.93 21.59
C ALA A 229 25.17 59.52 22.18
N ASN A 230 24.38 59.17 23.21
CA ASN A 230 24.42 57.84 23.79
C ASN A 230 23.71 56.81 22.91
N THR A 231 22.60 57.15 22.23
CA THR A 231 21.99 56.18 21.30
C THR A 231 22.90 55.85 20.11
N LYS A 232 23.74 56.80 19.65
CA LYS A 232 24.80 56.51 18.67
C LYS A 232 25.89 55.57 19.22
N LYS A 233 26.27 55.71 20.49
CA LYS A 233 27.22 54.79 21.14
C LYS A 233 26.62 53.40 21.28
N LEU A 234 25.34 53.31 21.65
CA LEU A 234 24.60 52.04 21.75
C LEU A 234 24.55 51.33 20.39
N ASP A 235 24.32 52.04 19.29
CA ASP A 235 24.37 51.43 17.96
C ASP A 235 25.75 50.85 17.63
N ALA A 236 26.82 51.59 17.95
CA ALA A 236 28.18 51.15 17.67
C ALA A 236 28.63 49.95 18.52
N LEU A 237 28.11 49.82 19.74
CA LEU A 237 28.50 48.76 20.69
C LEU A 237 27.58 47.54 20.63
N LEU A 238 26.28 47.75 20.41
CA LEU A 238 25.23 46.75 20.65
C LEU A 238 24.27 46.58 19.46
N GLY A 239 24.34 47.45 18.44
CA GLY A 239 23.40 47.46 17.33
C GLY A 239 23.36 46.16 16.52
N ASP A 240 24.51 45.47 16.41
CA ASP A 240 24.66 44.22 15.66
C ASP A 240 24.62 42.96 16.54
N THR A 241 24.44 43.08 17.85
CA THR A 241 24.51 41.94 18.79
C THR A 241 23.57 40.80 18.41
N LEU A 242 22.36 41.12 17.92
CA LEU A 242 21.39 40.13 17.45
C LEU A 242 21.86 39.40 16.18
N CYS A 243 22.40 40.15 15.22
CA CYS A 243 22.95 39.60 13.99
C CYS A 243 24.12 38.67 14.31
N ASP A 244 25.03 39.11 15.19
CA ASP A 244 26.17 38.32 15.62
C ASP A 244 25.74 37.03 16.35
N ILE A 245 24.68 37.08 17.17
CA ILE A 245 24.08 35.90 17.81
C ILE A 245 23.61 34.91 16.74
N TYR A 246 22.85 35.39 15.75
CA TYR A 246 22.33 34.54 14.67
C TYR A 246 23.43 33.95 13.78
N ASP A 247 24.47 34.73 13.49
CA ASP A 247 25.62 34.26 12.72
C ASP A 247 26.38 33.18 13.47
N LYS A 248 26.59 33.37 14.78
CA LYS A 248 27.25 32.37 15.64
C LYS A 248 26.40 31.10 15.76
N GLU A 249 25.09 31.22 15.92
CA GLU A 249 24.17 30.06 15.94
C GLU A 249 24.16 29.31 14.61
N THR A 250 24.19 30.04 13.49
CA THR A 250 24.30 29.47 12.14
C THR A 250 25.62 28.73 11.95
N GLN A 251 26.74 29.27 12.45
CA GLN A 251 28.03 28.58 12.44
C GLN A 251 28.01 27.28 13.25
N ILE A 252 27.40 27.29 14.44
CA ILE A 252 27.24 26.09 15.27
C ILE A 252 26.33 25.07 14.57
N MET A 253 25.25 25.53 13.95
CA MET A 253 24.34 24.70 13.16
C MET A 253 25.09 23.99 12.03
N HIS A 254 25.92 24.70 11.26
CA HIS A 254 26.71 24.11 10.17
C HIS A 254 27.69 23.05 10.67
N LYS A 255 28.44 23.35 11.74
CA LYS A 255 29.33 22.36 12.38
C LYS A 255 28.57 21.11 12.82
N LEU A 256 27.38 21.27 13.37
CA LEU A 256 26.51 20.16 13.75
C LEU A 256 26.04 19.36 12.53
N GLN A 257 25.66 20.03 11.44
CA GLN A 257 25.26 19.38 10.18
C GLN A 257 26.38 18.52 9.63
N ASP A 258 27.61 19.04 9.56
CA ASP A 258 28.77 18.33 9.01
C ASP A 258 29.02 17.03 9.77
N VAL A 259 29.05 17.09 11.11
CA VAL A 259 29.23 15.92 11.98
C VAL A 259 28.12 14.88 11.76
N ILE A 260 26.87 15.30 11.63
CA ILE A 260 25.75 14.37 11.36
C ILE A 260 25.84 13.76 9.96
N LEU A 261 26.25 14.54 8.96
CA LEU A 261 26.37 14.10 7.58
C LEU A 261 27.51 13.09 7.37
N GLU A 262 28.58 13.18 8.16
CA GLU A 262 29.63 12.14 8.22
C GLU A 262 29.06 10.79 8.68
N MET A 263 28.16 10.80 9.67
CA MET A 263 27.53 9.61 10.24
C MET A 263 26.22 9.18 9.54
N LYS A 264 25.90 9.74 8.37
CA LYS A 264 24.63 9.50 7.65
C LYS A 264 24.34 8.03 7.33
N HIS A 265 25.36 7.19 7.23
CA HIS A 265 25.22 5.76 6.90
C HIS A 265 24.43 5.01 7.99
N VAL A 266 24.64 5.38 9.26
CA VAL A 266 23.89 4.81 10.40
C VAL A 266 22.42 5.17 10.32
N LEU A 267 22.10 6.41 9.93
CA LEU A 267 20.72 6.87 9.74
C LEU A 267 20.00 6.11 8.62
N ILE A 268 20.70 5.77 7.55
CA ILE A 268 20.16 4.94 6.45
C ILE A 268 19.90 3.51 6.95
N GLY A 269 20.85 2.92 7.67
CA GLY A 269 20.69 1.59 8.28
C GLY A 269 19.52 1.53 9.28
N VAL A 270 19.35 2.58 10.10
CA VAL A 270 18.18 2.73 10.99
C VAL A 270 16.88 2.64 10.21
N MET A 271 16.77 3.36 9.09
CA MET A 271 15.56 3.32 8.28
C MET A 271 15.29 1.93 7.68
N GLU A 272 16.32 1.28 7.15
CA GLU A 272 16.18 -0.04 6.53
C GLU A 272 15.70 -1.09 7.53
N TYR A 273 16.42 -1.23 8.66
CA TYR A 273 16.09 -2.27 9.64
C TYR A 273 14.83 -1.93 10.46
N ALA A 274 14.54 -0.66 10.72
CA ALA A 274 13.27 -0.27 11.32
C ALA A 274 12.09 -0.57 10.38
N ALA A 275 12.25 -0.35 9.07
CA ALA A 275 11.20 -0.68 8.11
C ALA A 275 10.97 -2.20 8.04
N LYS A 276 12.04 -3.01 7.98
CA LYS A 276 11.95 -4.48 8.03
C LYS A 276 11.27 -4.96 9.32
N LEU A 277 11.64 -4.41 10.48
CA LEU A 277 11.02 -4.74 11.76
C LEU A 277 9.52 -4.40 11.80
N ASP A 278 9.13 -3.22 11.32
CA ASP A 278 7.72 -2.80 11.24
C ASP A 278 6.91 -3.74 10.33
N CYS A 279 7.48 -4.21 9.21
CA CYS A 279 6.85 -5.19 8.34
C CYS A 279 6.62 -6.54 9.05
N LEU A 280 7.62 -7.06 9.76
CA LEU A 280 7.51 -8.32 10.51
C LEU A 280 6.43 -8.25 11.58
N ILE A 281 6.40 -7.15 12.33
CA ILE A 281 5.37 -6.91 13.33
C ILE A 281 3.99 -6.78 12.67
N ALA A 282 3.88 -6.10 11.53
CA ALA A 282 2.62 -5.99 10.80
C ALA A 282 2.08 -7.36 10.36
N LEU A 283 2.94 -8.23 9.81
CA LEU A 283 2.57 -9.60 9.45
C LEU A 283 2.13 -10.41 10.68
N ALA A 284 2.82 -10.25 11.83
CA ALA A 284 2.44 -10.91 13.07
C ALA A 284 1.09 -10.46 13.64
N VAL A 285 0.81 -9.15 13.58
CA VAL A 285 -0.49 -8.60 13.99
C VAL A 285 -1.60 -9.18 13.11
N THR A 286 -1.41 -9.18 11.79
CA THR A 286 -2.37 -9.77 10.85
C THR A 286 -2.56 -11.26 11.09
N ALA A 287 -1.48 -12.01 11.32
CA ALA A 287 -1.54 -13.44 11.60
C ALA A 287 -2.34 -13.75 12.87
N LYS A 288 -2.14 -12.96 13.93
CA LYS A 288 -2.88 -13.08 15.19
C LYS A 288 -4.35 -12.68 15.05
N GLU A 289 -4.65 -11.62 14.30
CA GLU A 289 -6.01 -11.11 14.07
C GLU A 289 -6.89 -12.12 13.31
N TYR A 290 -6.31 -12.82 12.32
CA TYR A 290 -7.04 -13.73 11.42
C TYR A 290 -6.77 -15.23 11.66
N ASN A 291 -6.11 -15.56 12.77
CA ASN A 291 -5.73 -16.93 13.14
C ASN A 291 -4.99 -17.65 11.99
N TRP A 292 -3.98 -17.00 11.41
CA TRP A 292 -3.11 -17.60 10.41
C TRP A 292 -2.04 -18.46 11.08
N VAL A 293 -1.60 -19.49 10.38
CA VAL A 293 -0.63 -20.49 10.89
C VAL A 293 0.70 -20.38 10.17
N GLN A 294 1.77 -20.79 10.85
CA GLN A 294 3.10 -20.87 10.26
C GLN A 294 3.11 -21.94 9.15
N PRO A 295 3.43 -21.60 7.89
CA PRO A 295 3.63 -22.61 6.85
C PRO A 295 5.00 -23.27 7.02
N GLU A 296 5.05 -24.57 6.76
CA GLU A 296 6.29 -25.30 6.54
C GLU A 296 6.73 -25.10 5.10
N ILE A 297 7.97 -24.64 4.90
CA ILE A 297 8.57 -24.49 3.57
C ILE A 297 9.37 -25.76 3.27
N SER A 298 9.00 -26.49 2.22
CA SER A 298 9.62 -27.78 1.88
C SER A 298 10.31 -27.78 0.51
N HIS A 299 11.27 -28.69 0.33
CA HIS A 299 11.99 -28.90 -0.93
C HIS A 299 11.59 -30.21 -1.64
N ASP A 300 10.65 -30.96 -1.06
CA ASP A 300 10.12 -32.21 -1.64
C ASP A 300 9.10 -31.98 -2.76
N GLY A 301 8.69 -30.73 -3.00
CA GLY A 301 7.73 -30.39 -4.04
C GLY A 301 6.29 -30.76 -3.69
N GLU A 302 5.98 -30.98 -2.41
CA GLU A 302 4.62 -31.25 -1.94
C GLU A 302 3.92 -29.95 -1.50
N LEU A 303 2.76 -29.66 -2.10
CA LEU A 303 1.84 -28.62 -1.67
C LEU A 303 0.68 -29.26 -0.91
N ALA A 304 0.64 -29.07 0.41
CA ALA A 304 -0.40 -29.61 1.28
C ALA A 304 -0.91 -28.54 2.25
N VAL A 305 -2.16 -28.12 2.08
CA VAL A 305 -2.83 -27.11 2.92
C VAL A 305 -4.15 -27.66 3.42
N LEU A 306 -4.27 -27.80 4.74
CA LEU A 306 -5.48 -28.25 5.42
C LEU A 306 -6.36 -27.04 5.75
N LYS A 307 -7.64 -27.09 5.36
CA LYS A 307 -8.64 -26.03 5.60
C LYS A 307 -8.10 -24.64 5.23
N GLY A 308 -7.58 -24.52 4.01
CA GLY A 308 -7.16 -23.24 3.45
C GLY A 308 -8.35 -22.29 3.26
N ARG A 309 -8.11 -21.01 3.48
CA ARG A 309 -9.10 -19.94 3.35
C ARG A 309 -8.60 -18.83 2.43
N HIS A 310 -9.50 -18.19 1.71
CA HIS A 310 -9.15 -17.06 0.87
C HIS A 310 -9.07 -15.78 1.74
N PRO A 311 -7.89 -15.15 1.91
CA PRO A 311 -7.68 -14.11 2.93
C PRO A 311 -8.55 -12.85 2.73
N LEU A 312 -8.90 -12.51 1.49
CA LEU A 312 -9.78 -11.36 1.21
C LEU A 312 -11.27 -11.74 1.20
N GLN A 313 -11.66 -12.79 0.47
CA GLN A 313 -13.05 -13.22 0.37
C GLN A 313 -13.65 -13.61 1.73
N GLU A 314 -12.85 -14.21 2.63
CA GLU A 314 -13.28 -14.51 4.01
C GLU A 314 -13.82 -13.28 4.75
N MET A 315 -13.29 -12.10 4.47
CA MET A 315 -13.72 -10.84 5.08
C MET A 315 -15.00 -10.27 4.47
N CYS A 316 -15.39 -10.75 3.29
CA CYS A 316 -16.54 -10.24 2.53
C CYS A 316 -17.81 -11.07 2.76
N VAL A 317 -17.73 -12.17 3.50
CA VAL A 317 -18.84 -13.10 3.72
C VAL A 317 -19.03 -13.41 5.20
N ALA A 318 -20.26 -13.73 5.61
CA ALA A 318 -20.56 -14.07 7.00
C ALA A 318 -20.00 -15.44 7.42
N SER A 319 -19.87 -16.37 6.46
CA SER A 319 -19.29 -17.69 6.66
C SER A 319 -18.50 -18.08 5.41
N PHE A 320 -17.26 -18.52 5.61
CA PHE A 320 -16.37 -18.97 4.54
C PHE A 320 -16.08 -20.46 4.71
N VAL A 321 -16.29 -21.24 3.65
CA VAL A 321 -16.03 -22.69 3.65
C VAL A 321 -14.56 -22.94 3.31
N ALA A 322 -13.81 -23.44 4.28
CA ALA A 322 -12.40 -23.74 4.13
C ALA A 322 -12.19 -25.06 3.39
N ASN A 323 -11.27 -25.05 2.42
CA ASN A 323 -11.03 -26.17 1.51
C ASN A 323 -9.58 -26.65 1.59
N ASP A 324 -9.40 -27.95 1.44
CA ASP A 324 -8.07 -28.54 1.41
C ASP A 324 -7.41 -28.35 0.04
N ILE A 325 -6.08 -28.29 0.02
CA ILE A 325 -5.27 -28.14 -1.18
C ILE A 325 -4.16 -29.17 -1.11
N TYR A 326 -4.17 -30.15 -2.01
CA TYR A 326 -3.12 -31.16 -2.12
C TYR A 326 -2.61 -31.22 -3.55
N SER A 327 -1.29 -31.22 -3.74
CA SER A 327 -0.66 -31.37 -5.07
C SER A 327 0.80 -31.80 -4.91
N GLY A 328 1.22 -32.87 -5.60
CA GLY A 328 2.59 -33.40 -5.55
C GLY A 328 2.74 -34.63 -4.66
N ASP A 329 3.90 -35.29 -4.79
CA ASP A 329 4.29 -36.55 -4.14
C ASP A 329 3.28 -37.70 -4.31
N SER A 330 2.51 -38.02 -3.26
CA SER A 330 1.45 -39.04 -3.27
C SER A 330 0.16 -38.62 -4.00
N GLU A 331 0.03 -37.32 -4.29
CA GLU A 331 -1.13 -36.72 -4.92
C GLU A 331 -0.81 -36.19 -6.32
N SER A 332 -1.82 -36.15 -7.19
CA SER A 332 -1.63 -35.70 -8.58
C SER A 332 -1.17 -34.23 -8.65
N LYS A 333 -0.29 -33.88 -9.60
CA LYS A 333 0.18 -32.49 -9.80
C LYS A 333 -0.79 -31.62 -10.59
N ILE A 334 -1.66 -32.25 -11.38
CA ILE A 334 -2.63 -31.57 -12.24
C ILE A 334 -4.03 -31.77 -11.66
N LYS A 335 -4.66 -30.68 -11.24
CA LYS A 335 -6.02 -30.64 -10.70
C LYS A 335 -6.94 -29.93 -11.67
N ILE A 336 -7.97 -30.65 -12.15
CA ILE A 336 -8.98 -30.10 -13.06
C ILE A 336 -10.27 -29.93 -12.29
N LEU A 337 -10.65 -28.67 -12.07
CA LEU A 337 -11.82 -28.25 -11.34
C LEU A 337 -12.97 -27.97 -12.31
N THR A 338 -14.07 -28.69 -12.10
CA THR A 338 -15.33 -28.50 -12.82
C THR A 338 -16.43 -28.02 -11.88
N GLY A 339 -17.58 -27.65 -12.43
CA GLY A 339 -18.75 -27.27 -11.65
C GLY A 339 -19.43 -25.99 -12.15
N PRO A 340 -20.60 -25.65 -11.58
CA PRO A 340 -21.44 -24.55 -12.06
C PRO A 340 -20.78 -23.18 -11.94
N ASN A 341 -21.29 -22.19 -12.67
CA ASN A 341 -20.92 -20.80 -12.43
C ASN A 341 -21.28 -20.38 -11.01
N SER A 342 -20.47 -19.48 -10.44
CA SER A 342 -20.63 -18.99 -9.06
C SER A 342 -20.45 -20.04 -7.95
N SER A 343 -20.05 -21.28 -8.26
CA SER A 343 -19.75 -22.30 -7.25
C SER A 343 -18.43 -22.10 -6.49
N GLY A 344 -17.68 -21.03 -6.80
CA GLY A 344 -16.44 -20.68 -6.09
C GLY A 344 -15.13 -21.17 -6.73
N LYS A 345 -15.15 -21.79 -7.92
CA LYS A 345 -13.94 -22.30 -8.60
C LYS A 345 -12.80 -21.27 -8.70
N SER A 346 -13.09 -20.06 -9.18
CA SER A 346 -12.08 -19.00 -9.32
C SER A 346 -11.55 -18.51 -7.96
N ILE A 347 -12.39 -18.51 -6.93
CA ILE A 347 -12.00 -18.15 -5.56
C ILE A 347 -11.02 -19.20 -5.02
N TYR A 348 -11.31 -20.49 -5.24
CA TYR A 348 -10.39 -21.57 -4.86
C TYR A 348 -9.03 -21.46 -5.57
N LEU A 349 -9.00 -21.27 -6.90
CA LEU A 349 -7.73 -21.09 -7.63
C LEU A 349 -6.92 -19.91 -7.10
N THR A 350 -7.59 -18.77 -6.89
CA THR A 350 -6.94 -17.56 -6.36
C THR A 350 -6.45 -17.79 -4.93
N GLN A 351 -7.20 -18.53 -4.12
CA GLN A 351 -6.81 -18.91 -2.75
C GLN A 351 -5.51 -19.71 -2.74
N VAL A 352 -5.38 -20.72 -3.60
CA VAL A 352 -4.15 -21.53 -3.71
C VAL A 352 -2.95 -20.64 -3.99
N ALA A 353 -3.06 -19.77 -4.99
CA ALA A 353 -1.99 -18.84 -5.37
C ALA A 353 -1.64 -17.85 -4.24
N LEU A 354 -2.65 -17.32 -3.55
CA LEU A 354 -2.46 -16.38 -2.43
C LEU A 354 -1.75 -17.01 -1.24
N ILE A 355 -2.12 -18.24 -0.87
CA ILE A 355 -1.50 -18.97 0.23
C ILE A 355 -0.02 -19.22 -0.07
N ALA A 356 0.28 -19.71 -1.28
CA ALA A 356 1.66 -19.91 -1.73
C ALA A 356 2.45 -18.59 -1.74
N PHE A 357 1.89 -17.53 -2.31
CA PHE A 357 2.50 -16.21 -2.35
C PHE A 357 2.81 -15.65 -0.95
N MET A 358 1.88 -15.77 0.00
CA MET A 358 2.07 -15.29 1.37
C MET A 358 3.18 -16.05 2.10
N ALA A 359 3.28 -17.36 1.88
CA ALA A 359 4.38 -18.17 2.40
C ALA A 359 5.74 -17.68 1.87
N HIS A 360 5.83 -17.34 0.58
CA HIS A 360 7.02 -16.78 -0.07
C HIS A 360 7.33 -15.32 0.27
N ILE A 361 6.46 -14.63 1.03
CA ILE A 361 6.78 -13.35 1.66
C ILE A 361 7.37 -13.57 3.07
N GLY A 362 7.27 -14.78 3.62
CA GLY A 362 7.63 -15.10 5.00
C GLY A 362 6.52 -14.79 6.00
N SER A 363 5.28 -14.66 5.51
CA SER A 363 4.08 -14.49 6.35
C SER A 363 3.54 -15.83 6.81
N PHE A 364 2.73 -15.80 7.87
CA PHE A 364 1.81 -16.90 8.18
C PHE A 364 0.67 -16.90 7.16
N VAL A 365 -0.01 -18.03 7.00
CA VAL A 365 -1.01 -18.26 5.95
C VAL A 365 -2.39 -18.63 6.51
N PRO A 366 -3.48 -18.29 5.79
CA PRO A 366 -4.85 -18.60 6.19
C PRO A 366 -5.18 -20.08 6.00
N ALA A 367 -4.78 -20.92 6.94
CA ALA A 367 -5.03 -22.36 6.94
C ALA A 367 -5.06 -22.92 8.37
N GLN A 368 -5.43 -24.19 8.53
CA GLN A 368 -5.24 -24.92 9.79
C GLN A 368 -3.82 -25.52 9.87
N LYS A 369 -3.31 -26.02 8.75
CA LYS A 369 -1.93 -26.48 8.56
C LYS A 369 -1.52 -26.22 7.12
N ALA A 370 -0.27 -25.84 6.89
CA ALA A 370 0.22 -25.60 5.54
C ALA A 370 1.67 -26.08 5.39
N LYS A 371 1.91 -26.82 4.31
CA LYS A 371 3.22 -27.19 3.79
C LYS A 371 3.25 -26.71 2.34
N ILE A 372 4.18 -25.81 2.05
CA ILE A 372 4.29 -25.11 0.78
C ILE A 372 5.67 -25.44 0.21
N PRO A 373 5.76 -25.95 -1.03
CA PRO A 373 7.04 -26.22 -1.64
C PRO A 373 7.71 -24.91 -2.04
N MET A 374 9.03 -24.90 -2.17
CA MET A 374 9.71 -23.77 -2.80
C MET A 374 9.27 -23.66 -4.27
N LEU A 375 8.62 -22.55 -4.60
CA LEU A 375 8.16 -22.22 -5.95
C LEU A 375 9.05 -21.15 -6.58
N ASP A 376 9.35 -21.32 -7.86
CA ASP A 376 10.10 -20.33 -8.63
C ASP A 376 9.21 -19.19 -9.13
N CYS A 377 8.01 -19.53 -9.63
CA CYS A 377 7.09 -18.58 -10.26
C CYS A 377 5.63 -19.03 -10.07
N ILE A 378 4.72 -18.06 -9.99
CA ILE A 378 3.27 -18.31 -10.01
C ILE A 378 2.71 -17.69 -11.29
N PHE A 379 2.17 -18.53 -12.18
CA PHE A 379 1.53 -18.10 -13.41
C PHE A 379 0.01 -18.13 -13.24
N THR A 380 -0.67 -17.08 -13.69
CA THR A 380 -2.13 -16.99 -13.66
C THR A 380 -2.66 -16.62 -15.04
N CYS A 381 -3.56 -17.44 -15.58
CA CYS A 381 -4.35 -17.11 -16.76
C CYS A 381 -5.81 -17.00 -16.32
N MET A 382 -6.16 -15.90 -15.67
CA MET A 382 -7.55 -15.57 -15.36
C MET A 382 -8.07 -14.61 -16.43
N TYR A 383 -9.22 -14.91 -17.03
CA TYR A 383 -9.91 -13.98 -17.93
C TYR A 383 -10.22 -12.69 -17.16
N ALA A 384 -9.39 -11.68 -17.33
CA ALA A 384 -9.79 -10.32 -17.06
C ALA A 384 -10.75 -9.94 -18.18
N ALA A 385 -12.02 -9.69 -17.84
CA ALA A 385 -12.79 -8.78 -18.68
C ALA A 385 -11.93 -7.50 -18.78
N GLU A 386 -11.49 -7.18 -20.01
CA GLU A 386 -10.62 -6.05 -20.35
C GLU A 386 -9.11 -6.24 -20.13
N SER A 387 -8.45 -6.93 -21.06
CA SER A 387 -7.07 -6.57 -21.43
C SER A 387 -7.09 -5.87 -22.79
N VAL A 388 -7.19 -4.54 -22.77
CA VAL A 388 -7.05 -3.66 -23.96
C VAL A 388 -5.70 -3.85 -24.66
N SER A 389 -4.73 -4.50 -24.00
CA SER A 389 -3.38 -4.75 -24.49
C SER A 389 -3.25 -5.86 -25.55
N LEU A 390 -4.28 -6.71 -25.74
CA LEU A 390 -4.34 -7.64 -26.85
C LEU A 390 -5.50 -7.20 -27.74
N ASN A 391 -5.20 -6.52 -28.86
CA ASN A 391 -6.14 -6.21 -29.94
C ASN A 391 -6.60 -7.50 -30.68
N LEU A 392 -6.93 -8.56 -29.94
CA LEU A 392 -7.59 -9.74 -30.45
C LEU A 392 -9.07 -9.60 -30.11
N SER A 393 -9.90 -9.59 -31.14
CA SER A 393 -11.35 -9.46 -30.98
C SER A 393 -11.87 -10.60 -30.11
N GLY A 394 -12.79 -10.29 -29.19
CA GLY A 394 -13.52 -11.32 -28.43
C GLY A 394 -14.21 -12.37 -29.32
N PHE A 395 -14.39 -12.05 -30.61
CA PHE A 395 -14.87 -12.94 -31.67
C PHE A 395 -13.85 -14.02 -32.09
N LEU A 396 -12.55 -13.69 -32.24
CA LEU A 396 -11.51 -14.70 -32.55
C LEU A 396 -11.26 -15.66 -31.38
N ILE A 397 -11.54 -15.22 -30.16
CA ILE A 397 -11.41 -16.03 -28.93
C ILE A 397 -12.66 -16.89 -28.70
N SER A 398 -13.85 -16.44 -29.11
CA SER A 398 -15.11 -17.19 -28.99
C SER A 398 -15.35 -18.20 -30.11
N LEU A 399 -14.68 -18.05 -31.26
CA LEU A 399 -14.88 -18.87 -32.46
C LEU A 399 -14.48 -20.36 -32.35
N ASN A 400 -14.03 -20.85 -31.19
CA ASN A 400 -13.52 -22.21 -31.10
C ASN A 400 -13.79 -22.86 -29.72
N GLN A 401 -15.02 -23.29 -29.46
CA GLN A 401 -15.23 -24.26 -28.37
C GLN A 401 -14.49 -25.58 -28.65
N GLU A 402 -14.48 -26.05 -29.90
CA GLU A 402 -13.73 -27.25 -30.30
C GLU A 402 -12.21 -27.02 -30.35
N SER A 403 -11.72 -25.94 -31.00
CA SER A 403 -10.27 -25.69 -30.99
C SER A 403 -9.76 -25.24 -29.61
N GLY A 404 -10.61 -24.68 -28.76
CA GLY A 404 -10.28 -24.36 -27.37
C GLY A 404 -10.09 -25.63 -26.52
N LEU A 405 -10.98 -26.61 -26.67
CA LEU A 405 -10.81 -27.93 -26.05
C LEU A 405 -9.56 -28.64 -26.56
N ALA A 406 -9.31 -28.63 -27.87
CA ALA A 406 -8.14 -29.25 -28.48
C ALA A 406 -6.83 -28.60 -28.00
N LEU A 407 -6.76 -27.26 -27.94
CA LEU A 407 -5.60 -26.53 -27.45
C LEU A 407 -5.35 -26.79 -25.96
N LEU A 408 -6.41 -26.79 -25.14
CA LEU A 408 -6.31 -27.08 -23.71
C LEU A 408 -5.83 -28.53 -23.49
N THR A 409 -6.41 -29.48 -24.21
CA THR A 409 -6.01 -30.89 -24.17
C THR A 409 -4.55 -31.08 -24.59
N SER A 410 -4.12 -30.41 -25.67
CA SER A 410 -2.73 -30.46 -26.15
C SER A 410 -1.75 -29.86 -25.14
N SER A 411 -2.14 -28.75 -24.51
CA SER A 411 -1.34 -28.08 -23.48
C SER A 411 -1.20 -28.95 -22.22
N LEU A 412 -2.30 -29.59 -21.77
CA LEU A 412 -2.27 -30.53 -20.66
C LEU A 412 -1.42 -31.74 -20.98
N ASN A 413 -1.55 -32.32 -22.18
CA ASN A 413 -0.73 -33.44 -22.64
C ASN A 413 0.77 -33.11 -22.59
N PHE A 414 1.17 -31.91 -23.01
CA PHE A 414 2.57 -31.47 -22.92
C PHE A 414 3.09 -31.53 -21.49
N TRP A 415 2.34 -31.03 -20.50
CA TRP A 415 2.75 -31.07 -19.10
C TRP A 415 2.65 -32.46 -18.48
N ILE A 416 1.67 -33.27 -18.87
CA ILE A 416 1.54 -34.67 -18.45
C ILE A 416 2.77 -35.47 -18.88
N GLN A 417 3.26 -35.27 -20.10
CA GLN A 417 4.47 -35.92 -20.62
C GLN A 417 5.74 -35.55 -19.83
N LYS A 418 5.74 -34.43 -19.10
CA LYS A 418 6.86 -34.06 -18.21
C LYS A 418 6.86 -34.83 -16.90
N GLY A 419 5.80 -35.57 -16.57
CA GLY A 419 5.73 -36.43 -15.38
C GLY A 419 6.05 -35.67 -14.09
N SER A 420 7.06 -36.12 -13.35
CA SER A 420 7.50 -35.48 -12.11
C SER A 420 8.04 -34.05 -12.29
N ALA A 421 8.54 -33.70 -13.47
CA ALA A 421 8.99 -32.34 -13.80
C ALA A 421 7.83 -31.39 -14.14
N SER A 422 6.59 -31.89 -14.17
CA SER A 422 5.40 -31.04 -14.35
C SER A 422 5.25 -30.08 -13.16
N PRO A 423 4.89 -28.80 -13.39
CA PRO A 423 4.56 -27.87 -12.32
C PRO A 423 3.24 -28.27 -11.65
N HIS A 424 2.93 -27.61 -10.52
CA HIS A 424 1.59 -27.67 -9.94
C HIS A 424 0.61 -26.94 -10.86
N ILE A 425 -0.38 -27.64 -11.41
CA ILE A 425 -1.36 -27.08 -12.34
C ILE A 425 -2.74 -27.19 -11.70
N PHE A 426 -3.37 -26.04 -11.45
CA PHE A 426 -4.76 -25.96 -11.04
C PHE A 426 -5.56 -25.26 -12.15
N LEU A 427 -6.51 -25.98 -12.72
CA LEU A 427 -7.28 -25.53 -13.89
C LEU A 427 -8.77 -25.56 -13.58
N ALA A 428 -9.48 -24.45 -13.76
CA ALA A 428 -10.94 -24.44 -13.74
C ALA A 428 -11.49 -24.43 -15.17
N THR A 429 -12.46 -25.28 -15.46
CA THR A 429 -13.01 -25.42 -16.82
C THR A 429 -14.49 -25.80 -16.81
N HIS A 430 -15.17 -25.46 -17.90
CA HIS A 430 -16.54 -25.90 -18.20
C HIS A 430 -16.57 -27.09 -19.17
N PHE A 431 -15.43 -27.50 -19.72
CA PHE A 431 -15.33 -28.64 -20.62
C PHE A 431 -15.40 -29.96 -19.85
N LEU A 432 -16.62 -30.45 -19.63
CA LEU A 432 -16.86 -31.71 -18.92
C LEU A 432 -16.28 -32.93 -19.67
N SER A 433 -16.10 -32.83 -21.00
CA SER A 433 -15.48 -33.88 -21.82
C SER A 433 -14.01 -34.15 -21.52
N LEU A 434 -13.30 -33.26 -20.79
CA LEU A 434 -11.93 -33.52 -20.38
C LEU A 434 -11.81 -34.75 -19.47
N SER A 435 -12.87 -35.08 -18.72
CA SER A 435 -12.87 -36.25 -17.85
C SER A 435 -12.79 -37.55 -18.63
N SER A 436 -13.45 -37.65 -19.78
CA SER A 436 -13.35 -38.85 -20.61
C SER A 436 -11.95 -38.99 -21.22
N ILE A 437 -11.34 -37.87 -21.65
CA ILE A 437 -10.01 -37.83 -22.27
C ILE A 437 -8.90 -38.24 -21.29
N PHE A 438 -8.95 -37.76 -20.04
CA PHE A 438 -7.90 -37.96 -19.04
C PHE A 438 -8.28 -38.90 -17.89
N SER A 439 -9.37 -39.66 -18.02
CA SER A 439 -9.92 -40.55 -16.97
C SER A 439 -8.91 -41.54 -16.39
N GLN A 440 -7.90 -41.95 -17.18
CA GLN A 440 -6.91 -42.97 -16.80
C GLN A 440 -5.53 -42.38 -16.45
N CYS A 441 -5.36 -41.05 -16.43
CA CYS A 441 -4.07 -40.43 -16.19
C CYS A 441 -3.81 -40.22 -14.68
N PRO A 442 -2.83 -40.91 -14.06
CA PRO A 442 -2.61 -40.80 -12.60
C PRO A 442 -2.10 -39.41 -12.17
N LEU A 443 -1.51 -38.64 -13.10
CA LEU A 443 -1.05 -37.27 -12.85
C LEU A 443 -2.18 -36.23 -12.85
N VAL A 444 -3.39 -36.61 -13.28
CA VAL A 444 -4.56 -35.74 -13.38
C VAL A 444 -5.61 -36.20 -12.37
N LYS A 445 -6.13 -35.27 -11.57
CA LYS A 445 -7.24 -35.53 -10.65
C LYS A 445 -8.36 -34.55 -10.93
N PHE A 446 -9.55 -35.08 -11.08
CA PHE A 446 -10.76 -34.28 -11.30
C PHE A 446 -11.40 -33.97 -9.96
N GLN A 447 -11.78 -32.71 -9.80
CA GLN A 447 -12.49 -32.21 -8.64
C GLN A 447 -13.67 -31.35 -9.09
N THR A 448 -14.68 -31.24 -8.25
CA THR A 448 -15.84 -30.39 -8.49
C THR A 448 -16.24 -29.68 -7.21
N MET A 449 -16.88 -28.52 -7.35
CA MET A 449 -17.51 -27.86 -6.21
C MET A 449 -18.85 -28.53 -5.92
N ASP A 450 -19.08 -28.84 -4.65
CA ASP A 450 -20.25 -29.58 -4.20
C ASP A 450 -21.52 -28.71 -4.19
N ILE A 451 -22.64 -29.37 -4.48
CA ILE A 451 -23.92 -28.77 -4.77
C ILE A 451 -25.06 -29.66 -4.27
N ILE A 452 -26.09 -29.04 -3.73
CA ILE A 452 -27.34 -29.73 -3.40
C ILE A 452 -28.44 -29.22 -4.33
N VAL A 453 -29.19 -30.15 -4.91
CA VAL A 453 -30.35 -29.88 -5.77
C VAL A 453 -31.59 -30.49 -5.10
N ASN A 454 -32.20 -29.73 -4.19
CA ASN A 454 -33.44 -30.13 -3.49
C ASN A 454 -34.50 -29.04 -3.68
N GLY A 455 -35.14 -29.01 -4.84
CA GLY A 455 -36.06 -27.94 -5.24
C GLY A 455 -35.34 -26.65 -5.66
N ASP A 456 -34.34 -26.22 -4.89
CA ASP A 456 -33.43 -25.12 -5.19
C ASP A 456 -31.98 -25.57 -5.29
N LEU A 457 -31.19 -24.86 -6.11
CA LEU A 457 -29.75 -25.08 -6.24
C LEU A 457 -28.99 -24.32 -5.14
N VAL A 458 -28.33 -25.07 -4.28
CA VAL A 458 -27.49 -24.55 -3.20
C VAL A 458 -26.02 -24.91 -3.45
N PHE A 459 -25.15 -23.91 -3.42
CA PHE A 459 -23.70 -24.11 -3.50
C PHE A 459 -23.14 -24.33 -2.09
N LEU A 460 -22.48 -25.47 -1.89
CA LEU A 460 -21.84 -25.76 -0.60
C LEU A 460 -20.43 -25.16 -0.50
N TYR A 461 -19.84 -24.75 -1.63
CA TYR A 461 -18.49 -24.21 -1.72
C TYR A 461 -17.39 -25.14 -1.20
N GLU A 462 -17.70 -26.42 -1.05
CA GLU A 462 -16.78 -27.47 -0.66
C GLU A 462 -16.24 -28.16 -1.91
N LEU A 463 -14.93 -28.38 -1.98
CA LEU A 463 -14.27 -29.07 -3.06
C LEU A 463 -14.29 -30.57 -2.79
N VAL A 464 -14.90 -31.33 -3.68
CA VAL A 464 -14.99 -32.79 -3.61
C VAL A 464 -14.31 -33.44 -4.80
N GLU A 465 -13.86 -34.68 -4.62
CA GLU A 465 -13.31 -35.47 -5.72
C GLU A 465 -14.40 -35.89 -6.70
N GLY A 466 -14.04 -35.90 -7.98
CA GLY A 466 -14.93 -36.30 -9.07
C GLY A 466 -15.20 -35.19 -10.06
N THR A 467 -16.19 -35.43 -10.92
CA THR A 467 -16.55 -34.56 -12.04
C THR A 467 -17.99 -34.12 -11.91
N ALA A 468 -18.29 -32.88 -12.29
CA ALA A 468 -19.67 -32.44 -12.39
C ALA A 468 -20.45 -33.35 -13.36
N THR A 469 -21.56 -33.92 -12.90
CA THR A 469 -22.37 -34.89 -13.65
C THR A 469 -23.30 -34.24 -14.67
N SER A 470 -23.65 -32.97 -14.49
CA SER A 470 -24.51 -32.23 -15.41
C SER A 470 -24.20 -30.73 -15.45
N SER A 471 -24.55 -30.13 -16.59
CA SER A 471 -24.58 -28.68 -16.76
C SER A 471 -25.83 -28.12 -16.05
N LEU A 472 -25.63 -27.39 -14.96
CA LEU A 472 -26.71 -26.69 -14.23
C LEU A 472 -27.08 -25.33 -14.86
N ALA A 473 -26.80 -25.16 -16.15
CA ALA A 473 -27.11 -23.93 -16.87
C ALA A 473 -28.61 -23.64 -16.89
N SER A 474 -29.45 -24.68 -17.00
CA SER A 474 -30.92 -24.59 -16.95
C SER A 474 -31.44 -24.02 -15.62
N PHE A 475 -30.91 -24.51 -14.49
CA PHE A 475 -31.25 -24.00 -13.15
C PHE A 475 -30.80 -22.55 -12.96
N THR A 476 -29.61 -22.21 -13.47
CA THR A 476 -29.09 -20.83 -13.43
C THR A 476 -29.98 -19.90 -14.25
N ALA A 477 -30.43 -20.34 -15.43
CA ALA A 477 -31.34 -19.60 -16.29
C ALA A 477 -32.70 -19.33 -15.62
N LEU A 478 -33.32 -20.33 -15.00
CA LEU A 478 -34.57 -20.16 -14.23
C LEU A 478 -34.41 -19.09 -13.14
N ARG A 479 -33.31 -19.16 -12.39
CA ARG A 479 -33.02 -18.20 -11.31
C ARG A 479 -32.75 -16.79 -11.81
N ALA A 480 -32.22 -16.65 -13.03
CA ALA A 480 -32.05 -15.35 -13.69
C ALA A 480 -33.37 -14.77 -14.24
N GLY A 481 -34.50 -15.47 -14.07
CA GLY A 481 -35.82 -15.02 -14.49
C GLY A 481 -36.26 -15.51 -15.87
N LEU A 482 -35.53 -16.45 -16.50
CA LEU A 482 -35.98 -17.05 -17.76
C LEU A 482 -37.22 -17.92 -17.51
N SER A 483 -38.16 -17.89 -18.47
CA SER A 483 -39.42 -18.61 -18.34
C SER A 483 -39.18 -20.12 -18.29
N LYS A 484 -39.96 -20.83 -17.47
CA LYS A 484 -39.88 -22.28 -17.35
C LYS A 484 -40.04 -22.99 -18.70
N LYS A 485 -40.94 -22.46 -19.55
CA LYS A 485 -41.15 -22.95 -20.92
C LYS A 485 -39.88 -22.92 -21.78
N ILE A 486 -39.11 -21.83 -21.72
CA ILE A 486 -37.86 -21.70 -22.48
C ILE A 486 -36.80 -22.67 -21.95
N VAL A 487 -36.73 -22.83 -20.63
CA VAL A 487 -35.75 -23.72 -20.00
C VAL A 487 -36.07 -25.19 -20.26
N ASP A 488 -37.33 -25.59 -20.16
CA ASP A 488 -37.80 -26.96 -20.46
C ASP A 488 -37.51 -27.30 -21.93
N ARG A 489 -37.75 -26.35 -22.84
CA ARG A 489 -37.41 -26.50 -24.25
C ARG A 489 -35.90 -26.61 -24.48
N ASN A 490 -35.09 -25.82 -23.79
CA ASN A 490 -33.64 -25.91 -23.86
C ASN A 490 -33.14 -27.30 -23.39
N LEU A 491 -33.73 -27.85 -22.33
CA LEU A 491 -33.41 -29.20 -21.85
C LEU A 491 -33.74 -30.28 -22.88
N GLN A 492 -34.91 -30.19 -23.54
CA GLN A 492 -35.27 -31.10 -24.63
C GLN A 492 -34.26 -31.05 -25.78
N ILE A 493 -33.88 -29.84 -26.22
CA ILE A 493 -32.88 -29.64 -27.28
C ILE A 493 -31.52 -30.21 -26.85
N ALA A 494 -31.09 -29.94 -25.62
CA ALA A 494 -29.82 -30.44 -25.10
C ALA A 494 -29.79 -31.97 -25.01
N MET A 495 -30.90 -32.60 -24.63
CA MET A 495 -31.03 -34.06 -24.64
C MET A 495 -30.95 -34.62 -26.05
N ALA A 496 -31.70 -34.06 -27.00
CA ALA A 496 -31.68 -34.48 -28.41
C ALA A 496 -30.28 -34.34 -29.02
N LEU A 497 -29.57 -33.24 -28.77
CA LEU A 497 -28.19 -33.05 -29.21
C LEU A 497 -27.23 -34.08 -28.57
N LYS A 498 -27.46 -34.46 -27.31
CA LYS A 498 -26.64 -35.45 -26.61
C LYS A 498 -26.89 -36.89 -27.09
N SER A 499 -28.14 -37.21 -27.45
CA SER A 499 -28.55 -38.49 -28.05
C SER A 499 -28.32 -38.55 -29.57
N ASN A 500 -27.87 -37.44 -30.18
CA ASN A 500 -27.69 -37.29 -31.62
C ASN A 500 -29.01 -37.47 -32.40
N GLU A 501 -30.12 -37.05 -31.79
CA GLU A 501 -31.48 -37.05 -32.35
C GLU A 501 -31.83 -35.70 -32.98
N LEU A 502 -32.78 -35.72 -33.91
CA LEU A 502 -33.27 -34.51 -34.59
C LEU A 502 -33.99 -33.58 -33.61
N VAL A 503 -33.58 -32.32 -33.60
CA VAL A 503 -34.25 -31.27 -32.83
C VAL A 503 -35.54 -30.87 -33.54
N LEU A 504 -36.66 -31.45 -33.15
CA LEU A 504 -37.97 -31.12 -33.70
C LEU A 504 -38.42 -29.75 -33.21
N PRO A 505 -38.93 -28.84 -34.07
CA PRO A 505 -39.42 -27.53 -33.68
C PRO A 505 -40.63 -27.63 -32.72
N GLU A 506 -40.89 -26.56 -31.98
CA GLU A 506 -42.06 -26.50 -31.10
C GLU A 506 -43.34 -26.40 -31.94
N GLU A 507 -44.29 -27.33 -31.76
CA GLU A 507 -45.58 -27.33 -32.45
C GLU A 507 -46.39 -26.09 -32.05
N SER A 508 -46.29 -25.07 -32.88
CA SER A 508 -47.15 -23.89 -32.83
C SER A 508 -47.79 -23.73 -34.21
N SER A 509 -49.04 -23.27 -34.24
CA SER A 509 -49.79 -23.07 -35.49
C SER A 509 -48.97 -22.24 -36.50
N TRP A 510 -48.29 -21.20 -36.02
CA TRP A 510 -47.42 -20.36 -36.83
C TRP A 510 -46.23 -21.11 -37.46
N VAL A 511 -45.55 -22.00 -36.71
CA VAL A 511 -44.44 -22.79 -37.27
C VAL A 511 -44.95 -23.82 -38.28
N HIS A 512 -46.11 -24.43 -38.02
CA HIS A 512 -46.72 -25.39 -38.93
C HIS A 512 -47.16 -24.72 -40.24
N ASP A 513 -47.82 -23.57 -40.17
CA ASP A 513 -48.23 -22.79 -41.34
C ASP A 513 -47.02 -22.32 -42.14
N LYS A 514 -45.96 -21.86 -41.46
CA LYS A 514 -44.72 -21.44 -42.11
C LYS A 514 -43.98 -22.60 -42.78
N MET A 515 -43.90 -23.77 -42.13
CA MET A 515 -43.32 -24.97 -42.74
C MET A 515 -44.15 -25.46 -43.93
N LYS A 516 -45.48 -25.37 -43.87
CA LYS A 516 -46.38 -25.72 -44.98
C LYS A 516 -46.15 -24.80 -46.19
N ARG A 517 -46.03 -23.48 -45.97
CA ARG A 517 -45.69 -22.50 -47.02
C ARG A 517 -44.33 -22.79 -47.66
N TYR A 518 -43.31 -23.08 -46.84
CA TYR A 518 -41.99 -23.42 -47.35
C TYR A 518 -41.98 -24.75 -48.11
N MET A 519 -42.75 -25.74 -47.68
CA MET A 519 -42.90 -26.98 -48.44
C MET A 519 -43.62 -26.76 -49.76
N MET A 520 -44.67 -25.94 -49.81
CA MET A 520 -45.32 -25.58 -51.08
C MET A 520 -44.36 -24.88 -52.07
N ILE A 521 -43.49 -24.01 -51.57
CA ILE A 521 -42.45 -23.37 -52.38
C ILE A 521 -41.43 -24.41 -52.86
N PHE A 522 -40.98 -25.29 -51.96
CA PHE A 522 -40.01 -26.32 -52.28
C PHE A 522 -40.53 -27.33 -53.32
N GLU A 523 -41.76 -27.82 -53.15
CA GLU A 523 -42.40 -28.72 -54.11
C GLU A 523 -42.54 -28.06 -55.50
N LYS A 524 -42.95 -26.79 -55.55
CA LYS A 524 -43.04 -26.06 -56.83
C LYS A 524 -41.67 -25.78 -57.45
N PHE A 525 -40.65 -25.53 -56.63
CA PHE A 525 -39.27 -25.41 -57.10
C PHE A 525 -38.72 -26.72 -57.66
N ALA A 526 -39.01 -27.84 -57.00
CA ALA A 526 -38.50 -29.15 -57.37
C ALA A 526 -38.99 -29.65 -58.74
N VAL A 527 -40.10 -29.10 -59.23
CA VAL A 527 -40.70 -29.44 -60.53
C VAL A 527 -40.47 -28.33 -61.58
N LEU A 528 -39.85 -27.20 -61.21
CA LEU A 528 -39.58 -26.08 -62.11
C LEU A 528 -38.47 -26.45 -63.12
N ASP A 529 -38.76 -26.33 -64.41
CA ASP A 529 -37.76 -26.44 -65.47
C ASP A 529 -37.43 -25.04 -66.04
N ILE A 530 -36.25 -24.54 -65.70
CA ILE A 530 -35.78 -23.19 -66.05
C ILE A 530 -35.70 -22.96 -67.57
N GLN A 531 -35.67 -24.02 -68.38
CA GLN A 531 -35.61 -23.89 -69.84
C GLN A 531 -36.99 -23.71 -70.48
N THR A 532 -38.06 -24.14 -69.83
CA THR A 532 -39.43 -24.10 -70.36
C THR A 532 -40.36 -23.17 -69.60
N ASP A 533 -40.12 -22.99 -68.30
CA ASP A 533 -41.00 -22.27 -67.39
C ASP A 533 -40.53 -20.83 -67.18
N ASP A 534 -41.47 -19.89 -67.02
CA ASP A 534 -41.14 -18.49 -66.76
C ASP A 534 -40.67 -18.30 -65.30
N PRO A 535 -39.39 -17.92 -65.07
CA PRO A 535 -38.87 -17.72 -63.73
C PRO A 535 -39.58 -16.58 -62.98
N LEU A 536 -40.15 -15.61 -63.70
CA LEU A 536 -40.88 -14.48 -63.09
C LEU A 536 -42.21 -14.95 -62.47
N GLU A 537 -42.84 -15.98 -63.05
CA GLU A 537 -44.07 -16.58 -62.52
C GLU A 537 -43.80 -17.38 -61.25
N PHE A 538 -42.66 -18.06 -61.18
CA PHE A 538 -42.23 -18.72 -59.95
C PHE A 538 -41.91 -17.73 -58.83
N LEU A 539 -41.21 -16.63 -59.16
CA LEU A 539 -40.90 -15.56 -58.19
C LEU A 539 -42.17 -14.84 -57.69
N SER A 540 -43.16 -14.62 -58.56
CA SER A 540 -44.45 -14.04 -58.14
C SER A 540 -45.25 -14.99 -57.26
N PHE A 541 -45.20 -16.31 -57.51
CA PHE A 541 -45.77 -17.32 -56.63
C PHE A 541 -45.11 -17.35 -55.24
N ILE A 542 -43.77 -17.30 -55.17
CA ILE A 542 -43.07 -17.20 -53.89
C ILE A 542 -43.55 -15.97 -53.13
N LYS A 543 -43.64 -14.82 -53.82
CA LYS A 543 -44.08 -13.58 -53.20
C LYS A 543 -45.50 -13.69 -52.63
N ALA A 544 -46.43 -14.28 -53.37
CA ALA A 544 -47.80 -14.51 -52.90
C ALA A 544 -47.87 -15.43 -51.67
N VAL A 545 -47.14 -16.55 -51.68
CA VAL A 545 -47.15 -17.54 -50.58
C VAL A 545 -46.45 -17.03 -49.31
N VAL A 546 -45.52 -16.07 -49.46
CA VAL A 546 -44.82 -15.44 -48.32
C VAL A 546 -45.60 -14.26 -47.74
N GLU A 547 -46.43 -13.57 -48.55
CA GLU A 547 -47.24 -12.41 -48.14
C GLU A 547 -48.60 -12.76 -47.50
N GLU A 548 -49.24 -13.88 -47.88
CA GLU A 548 -50.30 -14.53 -47.08
C GLU A 548 -49.74 -15.04 -45.75
#